data_AF-A0AAV5IQ75-F1
#
_entry.id   AF-A0AAV5IQ75-F1
#
_cell.length_a   1.000
_cell.length_b   1.000
_cell.length_c   1.000
_cell.angle_alpha   90.00
_cell.angle_beta   90.00
_cell.angle_gamma   90.00
#
_symmetry.space_group_name_H-M   'P 1'
#
loop_
_entity.id
_entity.type
_entity.pdbx_description
1 polymer ?
#
loop_
_entity_poly.entity_id
_entity_poly.type
_entity_poly.pdbx_seq_one_letter_code
_entity_poly.pdbx_strand_id
1 'polypeptide(L)'
;MSLINQSDYYNVEKLVPNCVNSAKACESGGGNTTCVSSFEACGSILDEILSIAGNINYYDIRKKCEGPLCYDLSAIETFLNEKSVKEALGVGNITFVSCSTDVYVRMEGDWMKNLAVGIPELLEDGIRVLLYEGEYDLICNWLGNYRWVNALNWSGQKDFLAAPIVPFVVDRKEAGKLKTHGPLSFLKVHNAGHMVPMDQPKNSLQMLKRWIKGKLAVQRSERTAPNPK
;
A
#
# COMPACT_ATOMS: atom_id res chain seq x y z
N MET A 1 -11.47 0.00 -16.73
CA MET A 1 -10.77 1.23 -17.16
C MET A 1 -9.33 0.84 -17.41
N SER A 2 -8.78 1.12 -18.59
CA SER A 2 -7.36 0.86 -18.90
C SER A 2 -6.60 2.17 -18.76
N LEU A 3 -5.44 2.15 -18.10
CA LEU A 3 -4.58 3.33 -17.94
C LEU A 3 -3.79 3.63 -19.21
N ILE A 4 -3.30 2.55 -19.83
CA ILE A 4 -2.45 2.58 -21.02
C ILE A 4 -2.97 1.52 -22.00
N ASN A 5 -2.63 1.66 -23.28
CA ASN A 5 -2.96 0.67 -24.29
C ASN A 5 -1.84 -0.38 -24.45
N GLN A 6 -2.03 -1.36 -25.34
CA GLN A 6 -1.06 -2.43 -25.55
C GLN A 6 0.30 -1.95 -26.11
N SER A 7 0.29 -0.95 -27.00
CA SER A 7 1.52 -0.38 -27.56
C SER A 7 2.29 0.38 -26.48
N ASP A 8 1.58 1.15 -25.66
CA ASP A 8 2.15 1.86 -24.51
C ASP A 8 2.81 0.88 -23.53
N TYR A 9 2.12 -0.23 -23.21
CA TYR A 9 2.66 -1.30 -22.36
C TYR A 9 4.01 -1.80 -22.87
N TYR A 10 4.12 -2.11 -24.17
CA TYR A 10 5.39 -2.59 -24.74
C TYR A 10 6.50 -1.55 -24.71
N ASN A 11 6.17 -0.26 -24.69
CA ASN A 11 7.17 0.80 -24.55
C ASN A 11 7.63 0.93 -23.10
N VAL A 12 6.70 0.95 -22.14
CA VAL A 12 7.00 1.00 -20.71
C VAL A 12 7.79 -0.24 -20.27
N GLU A 13 7.47 -1.42 -20.80
CA GLU A 13 8.14 -2.68 -20.47
C GLU A 13 9.65 -2.65 -20.77
N LYS A 14 10.08 -1.87 -21.77
CA LYS A 14 11.51 -1.70 -22.11
C LYS A 14 12.31 -0.99 -21.01
N LEU A 15 11.66 -0.24 -20.13
CA LEU A 15 12.30 0.45 -19.01
C LEU A 15 12.57 -0.50 -17.82
N VAL A 16 11.81 -1.59 -17.73
CA VAL A 16 11.86 -2.54 -16.58
C VAL A 16 13.23 -3.17 -16.38
N PRO A 17 13.96 -3.66 -17.41
CA PRO A 17 15.28 -4.26 -17.20
C PRO A 17 16.29 -3.32 -16.54
N ASN A 18 16.28 -2.03 -16.89
CA ASN A 18 17.17 -1.04 -16.28
C ASN A 18 16.83 -0.85 -14.80
N CYS A 19 15.55 -0.66 -14.48
CA CYS A 19 15.09 -0.56 -13.09
C CYS A 19 15.50 -1.79 -12.27
N VAL A 20 15.22 -3.00 -12.76
CA VAL A 20 15.53 -4.25 -12.05
C VAL A 20 17.04 -4.42 -11.80
N ASN A 21 17.88 -4.08 -12.79
CA ASN A 21 19.33 -4.18 -12.65
C ASN A 21 19.88 -3.15 -11.66
N SER A 22 19.40 -1.91 -11.72
CA SER A 22 19.79 -0.86 -10.78
C SER A 22 19.32 -1.16 -9.35
N ALA A 23 18.13 -1.74 -9.18
CA ALA A 23 17.61 -2.14 -7.88
C ALA A 23 18.52 -3.21 -7.23
N LYS A 24 18.90 -4.24 -7.99
CA LYS A 24 19.86 -5.26 -7.54
C LYS A 24 21.22 -4.65 -7.15
N ALA A 25 21.68 -3.63 -7.88
CA ALA A 25 22.93 -2.95 -7.57
C ALA A 25 22.84 -2.15 -6.25
N CYS A 26 21.71 -1.49 -5.97
CA CYS A 26 21.45 -0.85 -4.69
C CYS A 26 21.42 -1.88 -3.54
N GLU A 27 20.68 -2.97 -3.72
CA GLU A 27 20.60 -4.07 -2.73
C GLU A 27 21.97 -4.69 -2.40
N SER A 28 22.86 -4.77 -3.39
CA SER A 28 24.19 -5.39 -3.23
C SER A 28 25.24 -4.49 -2.55
N GLY A 29 24.82 -3.36 -1.97
CA GLY A 29 25.71 -2.48 -1.21
C GLY A 29 26.37 -1.38 -2.05
N GLY A 30 25.77 -0.96 -3.18
CA GLY A 30 26.29 0.10 -4.05
C GLY A 30 26.39 1.51 -3.41
N GLY A 31 25.95 1.67 -2.16
CA GLY A 31 25.97 2.93 -1.45
C GLY A 31 24.85 3.89 -1.89
N ASN A 32 24.80 5.06 -1.24
CA ASN A 32 23.68 6.00 -1.39
C ASN A 32 23.46 6.43 -2.84
N THR A 33 24.52 6.76 -3.58
CA THR A 33 24.43 7.22 -4.97
C THR A 33 23.80 6.17 -5.88
N THR A 34 24.19 4.89 -5.76
CA THR A 34 23.60 3.81 -6.56
C THR A 34 22.11 3.63 -6.25
N CYS A 35 21.71 3.77 -4.99
CA CYS A 35 20.31 3.68 -4.60
C CYS A 35 19.47 4.86 -5.13
N VAL A 36 20.02 6.08 -5.14
CA VAL A 36 19.36 7.24 -5.76
C VAL A 36 19.21 7.04 -7.27
N SER A 37 20.26 6.65 -7.99
CA SER A 37 20.16 6.37 -9.43
C SER A 37 19.18 5.23 -9.74
N SER A 38 19.09 4.23 -8.85
CA SER A 38 18.08 3.18 -8.96
C SER A 38 16.67 3.72 -8.76
N PHE A 39 16.47 4.66 -7.83
CA PHE A 39 15.18 5.28 -7.57
C PHE A 39 14.71 6.04 -8.82
N GLU A 40 15.58 6.82 -9.43
CA GLU A 40 15.31 7.53 -10.69
C GLU A 40 14.99 6.55 -11.84
N ALA A 41 15.81 5.51 -12.02
CA ALA A 41 15.61 4.50 -13.06
C ALA A 41 14.24 3.81 -12.94
N CYS A 42 13.83 3.45 -11.72
CA CYS A 42 12.54 2.82 -11.48
C CYS A 42 11.38 3.82 -11.51
N GLY A 43 11.56 5.04 -11.01
CA GLY A 43 10.57 6.12 -11.04
C GLY A 43 10.13 6.47 -12.45
N SER A 44 11.06 6.41 -13.43
CA SER A 44 10.77 6.68 -14.84
C SER A 44 9.64 5.80 -15.43
N ILE A 45 9.41 4.60 -14.88
CA ILE A 45 8.32 3.71 -15.31
C ILE A 45 6.96 4.33 -14.93
N LEU A 46 6.83 4.81 -13.69
CA LEU A 46 5.61 5.45 -13.23
C LEU A 46 5.39 6.78 -13.96
N ASP A 47 6.46 7.56 -14.15
CA ASP A 47 6.41 8.84 -14.88
C ASP A 47 5.90 8.63 -16.32
N GLU A 48 6.39 7.60 -17.02
CA GLU A 48 5.92 7.28 -18.37
C GLU A 48 4.46 6.82 -18.39
N ILE A 49 4.02 6.03 -17.40
CA ILE A 49 2.60 5.65 -17.28
C ILE A 49 1.73 6.89 -17.07
N LEU A 50 2.14 7.81 -16.19
CA LEU A 50 1.38 9.02 -15.88
C LEU A 50 1.39 10.04 -17.03
N SER A 51 2.48 10.12 -17.79
CA SER A 51 2.56 10.97 -18.99
C SER A 51 1.50 10.57 -20.04
N ILE A 52 1.22 9.28 -20.16
CA ILE A 52 0.22 8.70 -21.06
C ILE A 52 -1.20 8.79 -20.47
N ALA A 53 -1.36 8.44 -19.21
CA ALA A 53 -2.66 8.39 -18.54
C ALA A 53 -3.26 9.79 -18.27
N GLY A 54 -2.45 10.84 -18.30
CA GLY A 54 -2.86 12.23 -18.11
C GLY A 54 -3.08 12.57 -16.64
N ASN A 55 -4.07 13.43 -16.36
CA ASN A 55 -4.31 13.96 -15.00
C ASN A 55 -5.02 12.96 -14.06
N ILE A 56 -4.51 11.75 -13.96
CA ILE A 56 -5.02 10.70 -13.09
C ILE A 56 -4.38 10.81 -11.70
N ASN A 57 -5.15 10.49 -10.66
CA ASN A 57 -4.60 10.37 -9.31
C ASN A 57 -3.90 9.01 -9.17
N TYR A 58 -2.57 9.02 -8.98
CA TYR A 58 -1.78 7.79 -8.80
C TYR A 58 -2.04 7.08 -7.47
N TYR A 59 -2.78 7.69 -6.55
CA TYR A 59 -3.30 7.06 -5.34
C TYR A 59 -4.70 6.47 -5.52
N ASP A 60 -5.45 6.85 -6.56
CA ASP A 60 -6.74 6.24 -6.90
C ASP A 60 -7.05 6.49 -8.37
N ILE A 61 -6.89 5.47 -9.20
CA ILE A 61 -7.03 5.56 -10.66
C ILE A 61 -8.44 5.92 -11.14
N ARG A 62 -9.42 6.03 -10.24
CA ARG A 62 -10.78 6.48 -10.55
C ARG A 62 -10.94 7.99 -10.41
N LYS A 63 -9.96 8.68 -9.84
CA LYS A 63 -9.99 10.12 -9.52
C LYS A 63 -9.01 10.90 -10.39
N LYS A 64 -9.20 12.22 -10.44
CA LYS A 64 -8.22 13.16 -10.98
C LYS A 64 -7.24 13.58 -9.90
N CYS A 65 -6.01 13.90 -10.29
CA CYS A 65 -5.04 14.46 -9.35
C CYS A 65 -5.39 15.93 -9.08
N GLU A 66 -5.61 16.27 -7.81
CA GLU A 66 -5.90 17.63 -7.35
C GLU A 66 -4.87 18.06 -6.29
N GLY A 67 -4.12 19.12 -6.56
CA GLY A 67 -3.06 19.60 -5.68
C GLY A 67 -1.77 18.76 -5.74
N PRO A 68 -0.73 19.15 -4.98
CA PRO A 68 0.61 18.56 -5.08
C PRO A 68 0.69 17.10 -4.64
N LEU A 69 -0.23 16.65 -3.79
CA LEU A 69 -0.32 15.27 -3.29
C LEU A 69 -1.53 14.52 -3.89
N CYS A 70 -2.07 15.01 -5.00
CA CYS A 70 -3.29 14.53 -5.65
C CYS A 70 -4.55 14.46 -4.76
N TYR A 71 -4.50 15.04 -3.57
CA TYR A 71 -5.61 15.31 -2.68
C TYR A 71 -5.52 16.76 -2.18
N ASP A 72 -6.67 17.41 -2.01
CA ASP A 72 -6.73 18.69 -1.32
C ASP A 72 -6.57 18.50 0.20
N LEU A 73 -5.41 18.87 0.71
CA LEU A 73 -5.08 18.86 2.14
C LEU A 73 -5.08 20.26 2.77
N SER A 74 -5.57 21.28 2.06
CA SER A 74 -5.56 22.66 2.54
C SER A 74 -6.33 22.84 3.84
N ALA A 75 -7.42 22.07 4.04
CA ALA A 75 -8.24 22.15 5.25
C ALA A 75 -7.46 21.71 6.51
N ILE A 76 -6.71 20.60 6.43
CA ILE A 76 -5.92 20.12 7.57
C ILE A 76 -4.72 21.03 7.82
N GLU A 77 -4.07 21.53 6.77
CA GLU A 77 -2.97 22.48 6.90
C GLU A 77 -3.42 23.80 7.50
N THR A 78 -4.58 24.31 7.10
CA THR A 78 -5.17 25.53 7.67
C THR A 78 -5.48 25.32 9.15
N PHE A 79 -6.24 24.26 9.47
CA PHE A 79 -6.65 23.98 10.85
C PHE A 79 -5.47 23.80 11.80
N LEU A 80 -4.48 22.97 11.42
CA LEU A 80 -3.31 22.72 12.27
C LEU A 80 -2.37 23.93 12.38
N ASN A 81 -2.51 24.93 11.50
CA ASN A 81 -1.78 26.18 11.59
C ASN A 81 -2.51 27.32 12.33
N GLU A 82 -3.77 27.13 12.73
CA GLU A 82 -4.47 28.10 13.57
C GLU A 82 -3.75 28.29 14.91
N LYS A 83 -3.63 29.55 15.35
CA LYS A 83 -2.95 29.89 16.61
C LYS A 83 -3.54 29.15 17.81
N SER A 84 -4.87 29.10 17.90
CA SER A 84 -5.60 28.38 18.95
C SER A 84 -5.27 26.88 18.96
N VAL A 85 -5.18 26.25 17.79
CA VAL A 85 -4.85 24.83 17.66
C VAL A 85 -3.38 24.59 18.03
N LYS A 86 -2.45 25.43 17.58
CA LYS A 86 -1.04 25.33 17.98
C LYS A 86 -0.83 25.51 19.48
N GLU A 87 -1.53 26.46 20.09
CA GLU A 87 -1.52 26.68 21.53
C GLU A 87 -2.08 25.48 22.29
N ALA A 88 -3.20 24.91 21.84
CA ALA A 88 -3.80 23.73 22.45
C ALA A 88 -2.91 22.47 22.34
N LEU A 89 -2.19 22.31 21.23
CA LEU A 89 -1.26 21.19 21.03
C LEU A 89 0.13 21.41 21.68
N GLY A 90 0.45 22.65 22.08
CA GLY A 90 1.74 22.98 22.70
C GLY A 90 2.94 22.94 21.74
N VAL A 91 2.73 23.14 20.44
CA VAL A 91 3.78 23.03 19.39
C VAL A 91 4.54 24.33 19.11
N GLY A 92 4.21 25.40 19.84
CA GLY A 92 4.82 26.72 19.66
C GLY A 92 4.56 27.29 18.26
N ASN A 93 5.61 27.82 17.63
CA ASN A 93 5.51 28.51 16.34
C ASN A 93 5.83 27.62 15.12
N ILE A 94 5.94 26.30 15.29
CA ILE A 94 6.23 25.39 14.18
C ILE A 94 5.09 25.47 13.16
N THR A 95 5.43 25.65 11.88
CA THR A 95 4.47 25.58 10.78
C THR A 95 4.21 24.13 10.42
N PHE A 96 2.95 23.71 10.48
CA PHE A 96 2.55 22.40 10.01
C PHE A 96 2.55 22.40 8.48
N VAL A 97 3.11 21.34 7.89
CA VAL A 97 3.04 21.01 6.46
C VAL A 97 2.69 19.52 6.34
N SER A 98 1.92 19.13 5.32
CA SER A 98 1.51 17.72 5.19
C SER A 98 2.69 16.78 4.91
N CYS A 99 3.64 17.22 4.06
CA CYS A 99 4.85 16.47 3.73
C CYS A 99 6.05 17.42 3.65
N SER A 100 7.20 17.01 4.21
CA SER A 100 8.45 17.78 4.15
C SER A 100 9.31 17.33 2.97
N THR A 101 9.45 18.19 1.96
CA THR A 101 10.37 17.97 0.84
C THR A 101 11.82 17.82 1.30
N ASP A 102 12.20 18.53 2.37
CA ASP A 102 13.53 18.47 2.98
C ASP A 102 13.87 17.06 3.48
N VAL A 103 12.93 16.41 4.16
CA VAL A 103 13.12 15.04 4.64
C VAL A 103 13.11 14.07 3.47
N TYR A 104 12.19 14.27 2.51
CA TYR A 104 12.09 13.45 1.31
C TYR A 104 13.42 13.37 0.56
N VAL A 105 14.01 14.51 0.18
CA VAL A 105 15.28 14.57 -0.58
C VAL A 105 16.43 13.93 0.20
N ARG A 106 16.48 14.10 1.53
CA ARG A 106 17.53 13.50 2.37
C ARG A 106 17.42 11.97 2.48
N MET A 107 16.25 11.41 2.20
CA MET A 107 15.95 9.98 2.33
C MET A 107 15.83 9.25 0.98
N GLU A 108 16.08 9.91 -0.16
CA GLU A 108 15.93 9.30 -1.49
C GLU A 108 16.75 8.01 -1.67
N GLY A 109 17.96 7.96 -1.11
CA GLY A 109 18.81 6.77 -1.19
C GLY A 109 18.30 5.58 -0.36
N ASP A 110 17.22 5.73 0.39
CA ASP A 110 16.57 4.64 1.14
C ASP A 110 15.53 3.89 0.30
N TRP A 111 14.92 4.54 -0.70
CA TRP A 111 13.78 4.00 -1.47
C TRP A 111 14.02 2.63 -2.09
N MET A 112 15.21 2.40 -2.64
CA MET A 112 15.52 1.18 -3.38
C MET A 112 16.20 0.10 -2.54
N LYS A 113 16.31 0.32 -1.22
CA LYS A 113 16.79 -0.72 -0.31
C LYS A 113 15.69 -1.75 -0.07
N ASN A 114 16.04 -3.02 -0.14
CA ASN A 114 15.09 -4.10 0.10
C ASN A 114 14.92 -4.37 1.59
N LEU A 115 13.84 -3.84 2.15
CA LEU A 115 13.48 -4.05 3.55
C LEU A 115 12.57 -5.28 3.76
N ALA A 116 12.03 -5.86 2.68
CA ALA A 116 11.17 -7.04 2.77
C ALA A 116 11.91 -8.28 3.32
N VAL A 117 13.25 -8.30 3.21
CA VAL A 117 14.11 -9.35 3.77
C VAL A 117 13.99 -9.52 5.29
N GLY A 118 13.53 -8.49 6.02
CA GLY A 118 13.30 -8.58 7.47
C GLY A 118 11.97 -9.23 7.85
N ILE A 119 11.01 -9.34 6.92
CA ILE A 119 9.68 -9.87 7.22
C ILE A 119 9.70 -11.36 7.56
N PRO A 120 10.43 -12.24 6.85
CA PRO A 120 10.50 -13.66 7.20
C PRO A 120 10.87 -13.91 8.66
N GLU A 121 11.88 -13.23 9.21
CA GLU A 121 12.30 -13.38 10.61
C GLU A 121 11.16 -13.04 11.58
N LEU A 122 10.42 -11.95 11.32
CA LEU A 122 9.24 -11.60 12.11
C LEU A 122 8.17 -12.72 12.08
N LEU A 123 7.97 -13.33 10.91
CA LEU A 123 7.00 -14.43 10.75
C LEU A 123 7.43 -15.67 11.51
N GLU A 124 8.73 -16.03 11.48
CA GLU A 124 9.26 -17.17 12.25
C GLU A 124 9.13 -16.97 13.77
N ASP A 125 9.27 -15.72 14.23
CA ASP A 125 9.03 -15.33 15.63
C ASP A 125 7.53 -15.30 16.01
N GLY A 126 6.63 -15.65 15.09
CA GLY A 126 5.19 -15.67 15.31
C GLY A 126 4.55 -14.28 15.36
N ILE A 127 5.28 -13.23 14.94
CA ILE A 127 4.73 -11.88 14.82
C ILE A 127 3.75 -11.86 13.65
N ARG A 128 2.50 -11.54 13.95
CA ARG A 128 1.44 -11.48 12.94
C ARG A 128 1.65 -10.27 12.04
N VAL A 129 1.68 -10.49 10.73
CA VAL A 129 1.81 -9.43 9.71
C VAL A 129 0.55 -9.41 8.83
N LEU A 130 -0.05 -8.23 8.71
CA LEU A 130 -1.16 -7.96 7.80
C LEU A 130 -0.71 -6.92 6.77
N LEU A 131 -0.69 -7.32 5.52
CA LEU A 131 -0.61 -6.42 4.38
C LEU A 131 -2.01 -6.19 3.83
N TYR A 132 -2.41 -4.93 3.68
CA TYR A 132 -3.72 -4.59 3.15
C TYR A 132 -3.60 -3.49 2.11
N GLU A 133 -4.22 -3.69 0.96
CA GLU A 133 -3.99 -2.88 -0.23
C GLU A 133 -5.32 -2.45 -0.85
N GLY A 134 -5.41 -1.19 -1.26
CA GLY A 134 -6.54 -0.68 -2.03
C GLY A 134 -6.56 -1.26 -3.44
N GLU A 135 -7.73 -1.67 -3.92
CA GLU A 135 -7.91 -2.22 -5.26
C GLU A 135 -7.54 -1.25 -6.40
N TYR A 136 -7.64 0.06 -6.17
CA TYR A 136 -7.48 1.11 -7.17
C TYR A 136 -6.24 1.99 -6.96
N ASP A 137 -5.36 1.64 -6.04
CA ASP A 137 -4.05 2.28 -5.88
C ASP A 137 -3.11 1.89 -7.04
N LEU A 138 -2.40 2.86 -7.62
CA LEU A 138 -1.40 2.62 -8.67
C LEU A 138 0.01 2.57 -8.08
N ILE A 139 0.40 3.59 -7.30
CA ILE A 139 1.78 3.75 -6.82
C ILE A 139 2.21 2.60 -5.90
N CYS A 140 1.31 2.09 -5.06
CA CYS A 140 1.52 0.91 -4.22
C CYS A 140 0.49 -0.20 -4.54
N ASN A 141 0.27 -0.46 -5.83
CA ASN A 141 -0.80 -1.35 -6.28
C ASN A 141 -0.81 -2.75 -5.63
N TRP A 142 -2.02 -3.28 -5.44
CA TRP A 142 -2.24 -4.59 -4.83
C TRP A 142 -1.59 -5.75 -5.62
N LEU A 143 -1.37 -5.60 -6.93
CA LEU A 143 -0.76 -6.66 -7.76
C LEU A 143 0.72 -6.84 -7.43
N GLY A 144 1.47 -5.74 -7.34
CA GLY A 144 2.87 -5.74 -6.90
C GLY A 144 3.01 -6.27 -5.49
N ASN A 145 2.16 -5.77 -4.58
CA ASN A 145 2.11 -6.24 -3.20
C ASN A 145 1.78 -7.74 -3.08
N TYR A 146 0.80 -8.23 -3.83
CA TYR A 146 0.47 -9.65 -3.85
C TYR A 146 1.61 -10.53 -4.38
N ARG A 147 2.36 -10.06 -5.38
CA ARG A 147 3.48 -10.80 -5.97
C ARG A 147 4.65 -10.96 -5.00
N TRP A 148 5.10 -9.87 -4.36
CA TRP A 148 6.25 -9.98 -3.46
C TRP A 148 5.90 -10.74 -2.18
N VAL A 149 4.69 -10.58 -1.64
CA VAL A 149 4.22 -11.34 -0.46
C VAL A 149 4.19 -12.85 -0.74
N ASN A 150 3.78 -13.26 -1.94
CA ASN A 150 3.85 -14.67 -2.36
C ASN A 150 5.29 -15.17 -2.58
N ALA A 151 6.22 -14.26 -2.91
CA ALA A 151 7.62 -14.58 -3.15
C ALA A 151 8.48 -14.60 -1.86
N LEU A 152 7.94 -14.13 -0.73
CA LEU A 152 8.63 -14.19 0.56
C LEU A 152 9.04 -15.62 0.89
N ASN A 153 10.33 -15.81 1.18
CA ASN A 153 10.87 -17.10 1.59
C ASN A 153 10.79 -17.22 3.12
N TRP A 154 9.89 -18.06 3.60
CA TRP A 154 9.66 -18.36 5.03
C TRP A 154 9.06 -19.77 5.16
N SER A 155 9.06 -20.34 6.36
CA SER A 155 8.67 -21.72 6.62
C SER A 155 7.25 -22.06 6.15
N GLY A 156 6.31 -21.12 6.25
CA GLY A 156 4.92 -21.26 5.80
C GLY A 156 4.63 -20.83 4.36
N GLN A 157 5.64 -20.53 3.53
CA GLN A 157 5.41 -20.01 2.17
C GLN A 157 4.55 -20.96 1.32
N LYS A 158 4.86 -22.27 1.32
CA LYS A 158 4.12 -23.25 0.50
C LYS A 158 2.65 -23.32 0.87
N ASP A 159 2.36 -23.32 2.17
CA ASP A 159 1.00 -23.38 2.67
C ASP A 159 0.27 -22.04 2.48
N PHE A 160 0.97 -20.91 2.57
CA PHE A 160 0.43 -19.61 2.16
C PHE A 160 0.06 -19.63 0.68
N LEU A 161 0.94 -20.10 -0.20
CA LEU A 161 0.65 -20.20 -1.64
C LEU A 161 -0.59 -21.08 -1.91
N ALA A 162 -0.71 -22.21 -1.22
CA ALA A 162 -1.85 -23.13 -1.31
C ALA A 162 -3.14 -22.62 -0.64
N ALA A 163 -3.05 -21.65 0.27
CA ALA A 163 -4.21 -21.15 0.99
C ALA A 163 -5.23 -20.50 0.05
N PRO A 164 -6.54 -20.75 0.23
CA PRO A 164 -7.58 -20.17 -0.60
C PRO A 164 -7.68 -18.66 -0.35
N ILE A 165 -8.00 -17.93 -1.41
CA ILE A 165 -8.47 -16.55 -1.29
C ILE A 165 -9.95 -16.62 -0.92
N VAL A 166 -10.31 -16.00 0.22
CA VAL A 166 -11.67 -15.98 0.73
C VAL A 166 -12.26 -14.57 0.74
N PRO A 167 -13.58 -14.40 0.61
CA PRO A 167 -14.22 -13.10 0.74
C PRO A 167 -14.02 -12.50 2.14
N PHE A 168 -13.55 -11.26 2.20
CA PHE A 168 -13.61 -10.45 3.42
C PHE A 168 -14.98 -9.76 3.48
N VAL A 169 -15.86 -10.23 4.36
CA VAL A 169 -17.25 -9.76 4.43
C VAL A 169 -17.46 -8.79 5.57
N VAL A 170 -18.05 -7.63 5.27
CA VAL A 170 -18.53 -6.63 6.23
C VAL A 170 -20.01 -6.36 5.95
N ASP A 171 -20.84 -6.48 6.98
CA ASP A 171 -22.30 -6.30 6.89
C ASP A 171 -22.96 -7.07 5.74
N ARG A 172 -22.60 -8.35 5.60
CA ARG A 172 -23.09 -9.28 4.56
C ARG A 172 -22.73 -8.86 3.13
N LYS A 173 -21.80 -7.93 2.94
CA LYS A 173 -21.25 -7.55 1.64
C LYS A 173 -19.76 -7.87 1.57
N GLU A 174 -19.31 -8.37 0.43
CA GLU A 174 -17.88 -8.54 0.18
C GLU A 174 -17.20 -7.16 0.11
N ALA A 175 -16.30 -6.91 1.04
CA ALA A 175 -15.50 -5.71 1.18
C ALA A 175 -14.05 -5.89 0.71
N GLY A 176 -13.66 -7.11 0.37
CA GLY A 176 -12.31 -7.42 -0.09
C GLY A 176 -12.07 -8.91 -0.27
N LYS A 177 -10.82 -9.25 -0.58
CA LYS A 177 -10.32 -10.62 -0.74
C LYS A 177 -9.15 -10.86 0.21
N LEU A 178 -9.31 -11.82 1.11
CA LEU A 178 -8.36 -12.17 2.15
C LEU A 178 -7.66 -13.49 1.81
N LYS A 179 -6.34 -13.53 2.00
CA LYS A 179 -5.54 -14.75 1.97
C LYS A 179 -4.70 -14.80 3.23
N THR A 180 -4.76 -15.91 3.96
CA THR A 180 -4.08 -16.05 5.25
C THR A 180 -3.51 -17.46 5.39
N HIS A 181 -2.29 -17.55 5.89
CA HIS A 181 -1.72 -18.78 6.43
C HIS A 181 -0.76 -18.41 7.57
N GLY A 182 -0.88 -19.11 8.70
CA GLY A 182 -0.06 -18.85 9.88
C GLY A 182 -0.09 -17.36 10.29
N PRO A 183 1.07 -16.73 10.53
CA PRO A 183 1.16 -15.33 10.93
C PRO A 183 0.96 -14.32 9.79
N LEU A 184 0.94 -14.75 8.53
CA LEU A 184 0.88 -13.86 7.37
C LEU A 184 -0.54 -13.74 6.80
N SER A 185 -1.01 -12.51 6.62
CA SER A 185 -2.28 -12.18 5.97
C SER A 185 -2.10 -11.12 4.89
N PHE A 186 -2.73 -11.33 3.73
CA PHE A 186 -2.85 -10.36 2.64
C PHE A 186 -4.32 -10.05 2.38
N LEU A 187 -4.69 -8.78 2.38
CA LEU A 187 -6.07 -8.33 2.15
C LEU A 187 -6.12 -7.29 1.03
N LYS A 188 -6.72 -7.64 -0.11
CA LYS A 188 -7.14 -6.64 -1.08
C LYS A 188 -8.48 -6.04 -0.65
N VAL A 189 -8.57 -4.73 -0.48
CA VAL A 189 -9.80 -4.02 -0.09
C VAL A 189 -10.47 -3.44 -1.33
N HIS A 190 -11.72 -3.85 -1.56
CA HIS A 190 -12.48 -3.42 -2.73
C HIS A 190 -12.83 -1.94 -2.66
N ASN A 191 -12.89 -1.28 -3.82
CA ASN A 191 -13.33 0.12 -3.94
C ASN A 191 -12.51 1.14 -3.11
N ALA A 192 -11.26 0.83 -2.78
CA ALA A 192 -10.32 1.72 -2.11
C ALA A 192 -9.09 2.02 -2.98
N GLY A 193 -8.55 3.22 -2.88
CA GLY A 193 -7.21 3.59 -3.35
C GLY A 193 -6.17 3.47 -2.22
N HIS A 194 -5.13 4.30 -2.29
CA HIS A 194 -3.97 4.30 -1.40
C HIS A 194 -4.34 4.45 0.08
N MET A 195 -5.20 5.43 0.39
CA MET A 195 -5.69 5.66 1.74
C MET A 195 -6.95 4.84 1.98
N VAL A 196 -6.79 3.52 2.16
CA VAL A 196 -7.92 2.58 2.39
C VAL A 196 -8.92 3.08 3.43
N PRO A 197 -8.51 3.65 4.59
CA PRO A 197 -9.46 4.19 5.56
C PRO A 197 -10.24 5.42 5.07
N MET A 198 -9.68 6.23 4.16
CA MET A 198 -10.37 7.38 3.58
C MET A 198 -11.49 6.92 2.64
N ASP A 199 -11.22 5.94 1.77
CA ASP A 199 -12.20 5.49 0.77
C ASP A 199 -13.21 4.48 1.32
N GLN A 200 -12.80 3.64 2.29
CA GLN A 200 -13.62 2.57 2.85
C GLN A 200 -13.59 2.57 4.40
N PRO A 201 -13.97 3.67 5.07
CA PRO A 201 -13.80 3.86 6.52
C PRO A 201 -14.49 2.78 7.37
N LYS A 202 -15.66 2.33 6.93
CA LYS A 202 -16.40 1.26 7.61
C LYS A 202 -15.68 -0.09 7.52
N ASN A 203 -15.18 -0.42 6.33
CA ASN A 203 -14.53 -1.71 6.08
C ASN A 203 -13.14 -1.76 6.72
N SER A 204 -12.39 -0.67 6.66
CA SER A 204 -11.08 -0.53 7.30
C SER A 204 -11.19 -0.63 8.83
N LEU A 205 -12.21 -0.01 9.44
CA LEU A 205 -12.46 -0.15 10.88
C LEU A 205 -12.78 -1.59 11.28
N GLN A 206 -13.57 -2.30 10.47
CA GLN A 206 -13.89 -3.71 10.74
C GLN A 206 -12.66 -4.61 10.54
N MET A 207 -11.84 -4.36 9.52
CA MET A 207 -10.55 -5.01 9.33
C MET A 207 -9.67 -4.84 10.58
N LEU A 208 -9.45 -3.60 11.03
CA LEU A 208 -8.63 -3.28 12.19
C LEU A 208 -9.16 -3.94 13.48
N LYS A 209 -10.47 -3.82 13.75
CA LYS A 209 -11.11 -4.44 14.93
C LYS A 209 -10.95 -5.95 14.94
N ARG A 210 -11.11 -6.62 13.78
CA ARG A 210 -10.94 -8.07 13.67
C ARG A 210 -9.47 -8.47 13.77
N TRP A 211 -8.57 -7.72 13.15
CA TRP A 211 -7.13 -7.97 13.21
C TRP A 211 -6.57 -7.93 14.63
N ILE A 212 -6.84 -6.84 15.37
CA ILE A 212 -6.36 -6.67 16.74
C ILE A 212 -6.91 -7.76 17.67
N LYS A 213 -8.15 -8.21 17.44
CA LYS A 213 -8.79 -9.29 18.22
C LYS A 213 -8.38 -10.70 17.79
N GLY A 214 -7.50 -10.85 16.79
CA GLY A 214 -7.11 -12.17 16.26
C GLY A 214 -8.23 -12.91 15.52
N LYS A 215 -9.20 -12.17 14.96
CA LYS A 215 -10.42 -12.71 14.33
C LYS A 215 -10.54 -12.36 12.84
N LEU A 216 -9.45 -11.93 12.19
CA LEU A 216 -9.50 -11.50 10.79
C LEU A 216 -9.93 -12.62 9.84
N ALA A 217 -9.33 -13.80 9.98
CA ALA A 217 -9.64 -14.98 9.17
C ALA A 217 -10.82 -15.82 9.68
N VAL A 218 -11.48 -15.42 10.78
CA VAL A 218 -12.60 -16.17 11.36
C VAL A 218 -13.85 -15.91 10.53
N GLN A 219 -14.12 -16.79 9.56
CA GLN A 219 -15.44 -16.92 8.97
C GLN A 219 -16.37 -17.48 10.05
N ARG A 220 -17.11 -16.62 10.75
CA ARG A 220 -18.32 -17.10 11.41
C ARG A 220 -19.28 -17.50 10.30
N SER A 221 -19.47 -18.82 10.12
CA SER A 221 -20.76 -19.31 9.67
C SER A 221 -21.79 -18.77 10.67
N GLU A 222 -22.51 -17.72 10.33
CA GLU A 222 -23.80 -17.48 10.96
C GLU A 222 -24.69 -18.66 10.53
N ARG A 223 -24.54 -19.79 11.23
CA ARG A 223 -25.57 -20.82 11.25
C ARG A 223 -26.79 -20.11 11.82
N THR A 224 -27.78 -19.97 10.96
CA THR A 224 -29.16 -19.68 11.31
C THR A 224 -29.50 -20.31 12.67
N ALA A 225 -29.87 -19.48 13.64
CA ALA A 225 -30.51 -19.97 14.84
C ALA A 225 -31.77 -20.75 14.40
N PRO A 226 -32.03 -21.96 14.91
CA PRO A 226 -33.29 -22.62 14.65
C PRO A 226 -34.41 -21.78 15.29
N ASN A 227 -35.45 -21.49 14.51
CA ASN A 227 -36.68 -20.88 15.01
C ASN A 227 -37.17 -21.69 16.22
N PRO A 228 -37.44 -21.05 17.37
CA PRO A 228 -38.18 -21.70 18.43
C PRO A 228 -39.60 -21.96 17.92
N LYS A 229 -40.04 -23.21 18.05
CA LYS A 229 -41.44 -23.62 17.92
C LYS A 229 -42.28 -22.98 19.02
#